data_AF-A0A917TS09-F1
#
_entry.id   AF-A0A917TS09-F1
#
_cell.length_a   1.000
_cell.length_b   1.000
_cell.length_c   1.000
_cell.angle_alpha   90.00
_cell.angle_beta   90.00
_cell.angle_gamma   90.00
#
_symmetry.space_group_name_H-M   'P 1'
#
loop_
_entity.id
_entity.type
_entity.pdbx_description
1 polymer ?
#
loop_
_entity_poly.entity_id
_entity_poly.type
_entity_poly.pdbx_seq_one_letter_code
_entity_poly.pdbx_strand_id
1 'polypeptide(L)'
;MPGMTDGLDVPDDYTGRRRADAYRQPRIAFVVVLIVVAVVVVGLRGLLTGAPDITRFASGEAAGPVVPTLSGLPAPLATPGAASPAGTTASPAAGVSTGASPGTSAAPTDLPSSAGPPPSAPGSAAPSVPPPSPSPSPSGTPPASTSYEAEAPGNGRHGMTVREVSGASGGRAVANVGNGRVLSFTGVEVGRPAEVTVTIAYLATDTRRCYVRAGHGEWHLVTFAPSGGWDRVATVTLTLRLGGGKNTIEVGNTPGRWCPDLDRITVAPR
;
A
#
# COMPACT_ATOMS: atom_id res chain seq x y z
N MET A 1 -6.00 -103.10 -1.08
CA MET A 1 -5.57 -103.81 0.13
C MET A 1 -4.11 -103.49 0.40
N PRO A 2 -3.75 -103.08 1.61
CA PRO A 2 -4.13 -101.84 2.33
C PRO A 2 -3.15 -100.69 1.94
N GLY A 3 -3.09 -99.48 2.51
CA GLY A 3 -3.81 -98.69 3.55
C GLY A 3 -3.16 -97.28 3.58
N MET A 4 -3.70 -96.16 4.09
CA MET A 4 -4.75 -95.88 5.10
C MET A 4 -4.47 -96.55 6.46
N THR A 5 -4.35 -95.85 7.59
CA THR A 5 -4.56 -94.40 7.90
C THR A 5 -3.59 -93.89 8.97
N ASP A 6 -3.37 -92.57 9.05
CA ASP A 6 -3.43 -91.83 10.32
C ASP A 6 -3.55 -90.30 10.07
N GLY A 7 -4.19 -89.51 10.93
CA GLY A 7 -4.93 -89.97 12.13
C GLY A 7 -5.22 -88.95 13.24
N LEU A 8 -4.84 -87.67 13.10
CA LEU A 8 -5.09 -86.61 14.10
C LEU A 8 -5.68 -85.41 13.35
N ASP A 9 -7.00 -85.18 13.32
CA ASP A 9 -7.97 -84.97 14.42
C ASP A 9 -7.88 -83.55 14.98
N VAL A 10 -9.01 -82.83 14.99
CA VAL A 10 -9.10 -81.36 15.08
C VAL A 10 -10.09 -80.98 16.19
N PRO A 11 -9.66 -80.28 17.25
CA PRO A 11 -10.57 -79.69 18.21
C PRO A 11 -11.15 -78.37 17.67
N ASP A 12 -12.43 -78.40 17.27
CA ASP A 12 -13.22 -77.21 16.96
C ASP A 12 -13.50 -76.36 18.21
N ASP A 13 -12.61 -75.41 18.57
CA ASP A 13 -13.07 -74.10 19.05
C ASP A 13 -12.02 -72.97 18.94
N TYR A 14 -12.33 -71.97 18.10
CA TYR A 14 -12.01 -70.59 18.44
C TYR A 14 -12.99 -69.62 17.77
N THR A 15 -14.24 -69.64 18.22
CA THR A 15 -15.36 -68.83 17.68
C THR A 15 -15.29 -67.32 18.04
N GLY A 16 -14.13 -66.69 17.83
CA GLY A 16 -13.80 -65.30 18.20
C GLY A 16 -14.26 -64.22 17.22
N ARG A 17 -15.52 -63.75 17.35
CA ARG A 17 -16.10 -62.69 16.50
C ARG A 17 -15.41 -61.31 16.65
N ARG A 18 -15.30 -60.58 15.52
CA ARG A 18 -14.87 -59.16 15.38
C ARG A 18 -13.36 -58.98 15.61
N ARG A 19 -12.61 -58.27 14.76
CA ARG A 19 -12.97 -57.00 14.09
C ARG A 19 -12.83 -57.05 12.57
N ALA A 20 -13.93 -56.76 11.87
CA ALA A 20 -13.85 -56.12 10.56
C ALA A 20 -13.56 -54.61 10.73
N ASP A 21 -13.62 -53.85 9.63
CA ASP A 21 -13.74 -52.39 9.63
C ASP A 21 -12.52 -51.57 10.08
N ALA A 22 -11.42 -51.70 9.33
CA ALA A 22 -10.33 -50.71 9.29
C ALA A 22 -10.07 -50.08 7.91
N TYR A 23 -10.63 -50.63 6.82
CA TYR A 23 -10.42 -50.13 5.45
C TYR A 23 -11.71 -50.08 4.60
N ARG A 24 -12.78 -49.50 5.16
CA ARG A 24 -14.06 -49.28 4.45
C ARG A 24 -14.67 -47.88 4.65
N GLN A 25 -13.88 -46.84 4.41
CA GLN A 25 -14.42 -45.62 3.80
C GLN A 25 -13.43 -45.03 2.78
N PRO A 26 -13.72 -45.07 1.46
CA PRO A 26 -12.90 -44.35 0.48
C PRO A 26 -12.91 -42.84 0.73
N ARG A 27 -13.95 -42.31 1.38
CA ARG A 27 -14.03 -40.91 1.84
C ARG A 27 -12.93 -40.55 2.84
N ILE A 28 -12.61 -41.41 3.80
CA ILE A 28 -11.56 -41.14 4.80
C ILE A 28 -10.17 -41.20 4.14
N ALA A 29 -9.92 -42.21 3.31
CA ALA A 29 -8.67 -42.31 2.54
C ALA A 29 -8.48 -41.09 1.62
N PHE A 30 -9.54 -40.67 0.91
CA PHE A 30 -9.52 -39.48 0.05
C PHE A 30 -9.32 -38.17 0.82
N VAL A 31 -9.91 -38.02 2.02
CA VAL A 31 -9.67 -36.87 2.90
C VAL A 31 -8.22 -36.86 3.42
N VAL A 32 -7.66 -38.00 3.81
CA VAL A 32 -6.24 -38.07 4.21
C VAL A 32 -5.32 -37.73 3.04
N VAL A 33 -5.59 -38.24 1.83
CA VAL A 33 -4.83 -37.87 0.62
C VAL A 33 -4.98 -36.38 0.31
N LEU A 34 -6.16 -35.79 0.43
CA LEU A 34 -6.37 -34.35 0.25
C LEU A 34 -5.62 -33.53 1.31
N ILE A 35 -5.57 -33.96 2.57
CA ILE A 35 -4.80 -33.29 3.62
C ILE A 35 -3.30 -33.39 3.33
N VAL A 36 -2.80 -34.56 2.94
CA VAL A 36 -1.38 -34.74 2.57
C VAL A 36 -1.03 -33.89 1.34
N VAL A 37 -1.88 -33.87 0.30
CA VAL A 37 -1.69 -33.01 -0.87
C VAL A 37 -1.78 -31.53 -0.49
N ALA A 38 -2.69 -31.12 0.39
CA ALA A 38 -2.76 -29.75 0.87
C ALA A 38 -1.52 -29.34 1.68
N VAL A 39 -1.02 -30.20 2.57
CA VAL A 39 0.22 -29.98 3.34
C VAL A 39 1.44 -29.96 2.43
N VAL A 40 1.50 -30.83 1.41
CA VAL A 40 2.58 -30.82 0.41
C VAL A 40 2.49 -29.59 -0.49
N VAL A 41 1.30 -29.15 -0.90
CA VAL A 41 1.12 -27.94 -1.73
C VAL A 41 1.40 -26.67 -0.92
N VAL A 42 0.96 -26.57 0.34
CA VAL A 42 1.28 -25.43 1.23
C VAL A 42 2.76 -25.46 1.62
N GLY A 43 3.34 -26.64 1.87
CA GLY A 43 4.75 -26.83 2.13
C GLY A 43 5.63 -26.43 0.93
N LEU A 44 5.29 -26.88 -0.29
CA LEU A 44 5.95 -26.42 -1.51
C LEU A 44 5.70 -24.94 -1.77
N ARG A 45 4.51 -24.38 -1.49
CA ARG A 45 4.28 -22.92 -1.58
C ARG A 45 5.21 -22.16 -0.62
N GLY A 46 5.45 -22.66 0.59
CA GLY A 46 6.41 -22.11 1.55
C GLY A 46 7.89 -22.39 1.24
N LEU A 47 8.19 -23.37 0.38
CA LEU A 47 9.54 -23.67 -0.10
C LEU A 47 9.86 -23.00 -1.45
N LEU A 48 8.82 -22.62 -2.22
CA LEU A 48 8.88 -21.83 -3.46
C LEU A 48 8.53 -20.34 -3.25
N THR A 49 8.19 -19.90 -2.04
CA THR A 49 8.49 -18.51 -1.61
C THR A 49 10.00 -18.38 -1.52
N GLY A 50 10.62 -18.23 -2.69
CA GLY A 50 12.07 -18.33 -2.85
C GLY A 50 12.82 -17.32 -2.01
N ALA A 51 14.04 -17.67 -1.62
CA ALA A 51 14.98 -16.71 -1.06
C ALA A 51 15.03 -15.47 -1.97
N PRO A 52 15.02 -14.24 -1.41
CA PRO A 52 14.96 -13.03 -2.20
C PRO A 52 16.14 -13.01 -3.17
N ASP A 53 15.85 -12.89 -4.47
CA ASP A 53 16.88 -12.90 -5.52
C ASP A 53 17.66 -11.57 -5.51
N ILE A 54 18.61 -11.50 -4.56
CA ILE A 54 19.45 -10.33 -4.29
C ILE A 54 20.36 -9.94 -5.47
N THR A 55 20.40 -10.74 -6.54
CA THR A 55 21.07 -10.36 -7.79
C THR A 55 20.31 -9.26 -8.55
N ARG A 56 19.00 -9.10 -8.31
CA ARG A 56 18.10 -8.24 -9.11
C ARG A 56 17.91 -6.81 -8.58
N PHE A 57 18.62 -6.38 -7.55
CA PHE A 57 18.60 -4.98 -7.09
C PHE A 57 19.05 -3.96 -8.16
N ALA A 58 19.64 -4.42 -9.27
CA ALA A 58 20.13 -3.58 -10.37
C ALA A 58 19.70 -4.05 -11.78
N SER A 59 18.72 -4.96 -11.90
CA SER A 59 18.27 -5.49 -13.21
C SER A 59 16.96 -4.88 -13.71
N GLY A 60 16.40 -3.91 -12.99
CA GLY A 60 15.36 -3.02 -13.47
C GLY A 60 15.94 -1.63 -13.69
N GLU A 61 15.58 -0.98 -14.80
CA GLU A 61 15.90 0.43 -15.02
C GLU A 61 15.23 1.27 -13.94
N ALA A 62 16.02 1.84 -13.04
CA ALA A 62 15.48 2.53 -11.88
C ALA A 62 14.78 3.83 -12.32
N ALA A 63 13.46 3.89 -12.13
CA ALA A 63 12.75 5.16 -12.10
C ALA A 63 13.50 6.12 -11.15
N GLY A 64 13.68 7.37 -11.60
CA GLY A 64 14.59 8.34 -10.97
C GLY A 64 14.32 8.55 -9.48
N PRO A 65 15.32 9.04 -8.71
CA PRO A 65 15.25 9.12 -7.26
C PRO A 65 13.99 9.88 -6.81
N VAL A 66 13.06 9.15 -6.18
CA VAL A 66 11.83 9.72 -5.64
C VAL A 66 12.20 10.57 -4.43
N VAL A 67 12.29 11.89 -4.64
CA VAL A 67 12.60 12.85 -3.58
C VAL A 67 11.36 13.01 -2.69
N PRO A 68 11.42 12.67 -1.39
CA PRO A 68 10.26 12.83 -0.51
C PRO A 68 10.01 14.31 -0.22
N THR A 69 8.76 14.74 -0.30
CA THR A 69 8.33 16.08 0.10
C THR A 69 8.38 16.22 1.63
N LEU A 70 9.37 16.94 2.16
CA LEU A 70 9.36 17.37 3.56
C LEU A 70 8.31 18.47 3.78
N SER A 71 7.13 18.09 4.27
CA SER A 71 6.19 19.03 4.89
C SER A 71 6.75 19.46 6.25
N GLY A 72 7.18 20.73 6.41
CA GLY A 72 7.52 21.27 7.74
C GLY A 72 8.63 22.33 7.85
N LEU A 73 9.13 22.92 6.76
CA LEU A 73 10.08 24.05 6.83
C LEU A 73 9.59 25.25 6.00
N PRO A 74 9.80 26.50 6.48
CA PRO A 74 9.40 27.69 5.73
C PRO A 74 10.29 27.89 4.49
N ALA A 75 9.69 28.41 3.42
CA ALA A 75 10.41 28.68 2.18
C ALA A 75 11.43 29.82 2.35
N PRO A 76 12.64 29.72 1.78
CA PRO A 76 13.57 30.85 1.70
C PRO A 76 13.02 31.94 0.77
N LEU A 77 13.25 33.21 1.11
CA LEU A 77 12.84 34.33 0.27
C LEU A 77 13.61 34.31 -1.07
N ALA A 78 12.89 34.54 -2.17
CA ALA A 78 13.48 34.66 -3.50
C ALA A 78 14.03 36.08 -3.73
N THR A 79 15.31 36.20 -4.08
CA THR A 79 15.97 37.46 -4.43
C THR A 79 15.84 37.72 -5.94
N PRO A 80 15.42 38.91 -6.41
CA PRO A 80 15.25 39.18 -7.84
C PRO A 80 16.50 39.78 -8.51
N GLY A 81 16.78 39.35 -9.75
CA GLY A 81 17.74 39.98 -10.67
C GLY A 81 18.57 38.97 -11.49
N ALA A 82 19.00 39.25 -12.72
CA ALA A 82 18.66 40.37 -13.61
C ALA A 82 19.04 40.08 -15.09
N ALA A 83 18.41 40.83 -16.00
CA ALA A 83 18.84 41.16 -17.39
C ALA A 83 19.00 40.05 -18.47
N SER A 84 18.58 40.42 -19.69
CA SER A 84 18.94 39.80 -20.99
C SER A 84 19.94 40.73 -21.72
N PRO A 85 20.57 40.32 -22.84
CA PRO A 85 20.06 40.86 -24.12
C PRO A 85 20.22 39.99 -25.40
N ALA A 86 19.21 40.11 -26.28
CA ALA A 86 19.24 40.30 -27.76
C ALA A 86 20.11 39.46 -28.73
N GLY A 87 19.47 39.04 -29.84
CA GLY A 87 20.04 38.61 -31.12
C GLY A 87 18.96 38.60 -32.22
N THR A 88 19.29 38.89 -33.49
CA THR A 88 18.32 39.37 -34.51
C THR A 88 18.48 38.70 -35.89
N THR A 89 17.48 38.88 -36.79
CA THR A 89 17.41 38.57 -38.26
C THR A 89 16.88 37.18 -38.64
N ALA A 90 16.10 36.97 -39.73
CA ALA A 90 15.37 37.86 -40.66
C ALA A 90 14.19 37.13 -41.37
N SER A 91 13.41 37.84 -42.20
CA SER A 91 12.24 37.37 -42.98
C SER A 91 12.39 37.72 -44.48
N PRO A 92 11.76 36.98 -45.42
CA PRO A 92 10.58 37.49 -46.17
C PRO A 92 9.58 36.37 -46.62
N ALA A 93 8.48 36.58 -47.35
CA ALA A 93 7.43 37.63 -47.41
C ALA A 93 6.26 37.20 -48.36
N ALA A 94 5.19 38.01 -48.45
CA ALA A 94 3.98 37.95 -49.33
C ALA A 94 2.77 37.11 -48.85
N GLY A 95 1.50 37.54 -49.02
CA GLY A 95 0.97 38.87 -49.39
C GLY A 95 -0.52 38.88 -49.89
N VAL A 96 -1.23 40.01 -49.75
CA VAL A 96 -2.54 40.38 -50.42
C VAL A 96 -3.82 39.63 -49.92
N SER A 97 -5.07 40.11 -49.90
CA SER A 97 -5.80 41.43 -49.79
C SER A 97 -7.34 41.16 -49.81
N THR A 98 -8.35 42.01 -49.50
CA THR A 98 -8.60 43.20 -48.61
C THR A 98 -10.13 43.53 -48.63
N GLY A 99 -10.72 44.00 -47.51
CA GLY A 99 -12.04 44.71 -47.48
C GLY A 99 -13.23 43.95 -46.83
N ALA A 100 -14.32 44.59 -46.37
CA ALA A 100 -14.63 46.02 -46.16
C ALA A 100 -15.81 46.19 -45.12
N SER A 101 -16.11 47.42 -44.67
CA SER A 101 -17.05 47.76 -43.56
C SER A 101 -18.26 48.59 -44.06
N PRO A 102 -19.06 49.30 -43.21
CA PRO A 102 -19.83 48.96 -41.99
C PRO A 102 -21.36 49.28 -42.13
N GLY A 103 -22.16 49.21 -41.05
CA GLY A 103 -23.59 49.62 -41.03
C GLY A 103 -24.16 49.98 -39.64
N THR A 104 -25.24 50.77 -39.59
CA THR A 104 -25.72 51.54 -38.41
C THR A 104 -27.22 51.91 -38.50
N SER A 105 -28.00 52.23 -37.45
CA SER A 105 -27.95 52.04 -35.97
C SER A 105 -29.26 52.63 -35.34
N ALA A 106 -29.25 53.01 -34.05
CA ALA A 106 -30.21 53.83 -33.30
C ALA A 106 -31.44 53.17 -32.61
N ALA A 107 -31.90 53.83 -31.54
CA ALA A 107 -33.15 53.64 -30.77
C ALA A 107 -33.85 55.02 -30.61
N PRO A 108 -35.11 55.10 -30.12
CA PRO A 108 -35.30 55.70 -28.78
C PRO A 108 -36.53 55.20 -27.96
N THR A 109 -36.78 55.92 -26.86
CA THR A 109 -37.69 55.77 -25.69
C THR A 109 -39.21 55.93 -25.95
N ASP A 110 -40.08 55.48 -25.02
CA ASP A 110 -40.91 56.38 -24.15
C ASP A 110 -41.83 55.68 -23.11
N LEU A 111 -42.40 56.45 -22.16
CA LEU A 111 -43.22 56.07 -20.98
C LEU A 111 -44.29 57.14 -20.67
N PRO A 112 -45.47 56.78 -20.08
CA PRO A 112 -45.97 57.55 -18.90
C PRO A 112 -46.85 56.74 -17.90
N SER A 113 -47.51 57.43 -16.94
CA SER A 113 -48.43 56.92 -15.89
C SER A 113 -49.53 58.00 -15.58
N SER A 114 -50.41 58.04 -14.56
CA SER A 114 -50.71 57.37 -13.26
C SER A 114 -52.10 57.89 -12.76
N ALA A 115 -52.79 57.49 -11.67
CA ALA A 115 -52.88 56.28 -10.81
C ALA A 115 -53.97 56.50 -9.71
N GLY A 116 -54.44 55.43 -9.02
CA GLY A 116 -55.30 55.48 -7.80
C GLY A 116 -56.76 55.02 -7.98
N PRO A 117 -57.57 54.85 -6.91
CA PRO A 117 -57.30 55.05 -5.47
C PRO A 117 -57.52 53.80 -4.54
N PRO A 118 -57.15 53.87 -3.23
CA PRO A 118 -57.42 52.86 -2.17
C PRO A 118 -58.72 53.21 -1.38
N PRO A 119 -59.11 52.62 -0.19
CA PRO A 119 -58.40 51.65 0.68
C PRO A 119 -59.25 50.52 1.35
N SER A 120 -58.58 49.58 2.06
CA SER A 120 -58.94 49.07 3.41
C SER A 120 -57.91 48.05 3.94
N ALA A 121 -57.83 47.89 5.27
CA ALA A 121 -56.95 46.97 6.01
C ALA A 121 -57.66 46.51 7.30
N PRO A 122 -57.12 45.59 8.15
CA PRO A 122 -55.90 44.79 8.01
C PRO A 122 -56.11 43.26 8.14
N GLY A 123 -55.09 42.47 7.80
CA GLY A 123 -55.01 41.04 8.12
C GLY A 123 -53.58 40.65 8.48
N SER A 124 -53.32 40.31 9.75
CA SER A 124 -51.96 40.00 10.22
C SER A 124 -51.62 38.54 9.94
N ALA A 125 -50.75 38.31 8.96
CA ALA A 125 -50.09 37.03 8.72
C ALA A 125 -48.61 37.16 9.07
N ALA A 126 -48.11 36.30 9.96
CA ALA A 126 -46.70 36.32 10.34
C ALA A 126 -45.81 35.84 9.16
N PRO A 127 -44.58 36.36 9.02
CA PRO A 127 -43.65 35.87 8.02
C PRO A 127 -43.23 34.44 8.35
N SER A 128 -43.63 33.48 7.51
CA SER A 128 -43.18 32.09 7.59
C SER A 128 -41.67 32.02 7.37
N VAL A 129 -40.91 31.91 8.46
CA VAL A 129 -39.46 31.71 8.42
C VAL A 129 -39.19 30.38 7.69
N PRO A 130 -38.40 30.37 6.58
CA PRO A 130 -38.06 29.12 5.92
C PRO A 130 -37.23 28.24 6.86
N PRO A 131 -37.42 26.92 6.86
CA PRO A 131 -36.63 26.03 7.70
C PRO A 131 -35.13 26.19 7.38
N PRO A 132 -34.24 26.13 8.38
CA PRO A 132 -32.81 26.26 8.14
C PRO A 132 -32.35 25.16 7.18
N SER A 133 -31.61 25.54 6.14
CA SER A 133 -31.03 24.60 5.19
C SER A 133 -30.21 23.54 5.93
N PRO A 134 -30.30 22.25 5.54
CA PRO A 134 -29.52 21.20 6.20
C PRO A 134 -28.03 21.49 6.06
N SER A 135 -27.35 21.64 7.19
CA SER A 135 -25.90 21.85 7.21
C SER A 135 -25.20 20.64 6.59
N PRO A 136 -24.22 20.82 5.68
CA PRO A 136 -23.55 19.71 5.02
C PRO A 136 -22.69 18.94 6.05
N SER A 137 -23.17 17.78 6.49
CA SER A 137 -22.52 16.99 7.55
C SER A 137 -21.12 16.52 7.13
N PRO A 138 -20.04 16.98 7.79
CA PRO A 138 -18.68 16.52 7.49
C PRO A 138 -18.44 15.18 8.19
N SER A 139 -18.82 14.08 7.55
CA SER A 139 -18.75 12.74 8.16
C SER A 139 -18.28 11.65 7.19
N GLY A 140 -17.32 11.98 6.33
CA GLY A 140 -16.42 10.97 5.80
C GLY A 140 -15.43 10.57 6.89
N THR A 141 -15.58 9.37 7.47
CA THR A 141 -14.56 8.80 8.37
C THR A 141 -13.23 8.75 7.61
N PRO A 142 -12.13 9.31 8.15
CA PRO A 142 -10.82 9.23 7.50
C PRO A 142 -10.44 7.79 7.18
N PRO A 143 -9.83 7.51 6.02
CA PRO A 143 -9.45 6.15 5.64
C PRO A 143 -8.48 5.57 6.66
N ALA A 144 -8.90 4.49 7.34
CA ALA A 144 -8.15 3.90 8.43
C ALA A 144 -6.78 3.37 7.95
N SER A 145 -5.73 3.67 8.72
CA SER A 145 -4.38 3.19 8.50
C SER A 145 -4.03 2.05 9.46
N THR A 146 -3.21 1.10 9.00
CA THR A 146 -2.81 -0.08 9.78
C THR A 146 -1.29 -0.08 10.02
N SER A 147 -0.88 -0.24 11.28
CA SER A 147 0.53 -0.37 11.70
C SER A 147 1.00 -1.82 11.68
N TYR A 148 2.23 -2.05 11.25
CA TYR A 148 2.91 -3.34 11.27
C TYR A 148 4.34 -3.15 11.78
N GLU A 149 4.62 -3.61 12.99
CA GLU A 149 5.92 -3.43 13.65
C GLU A 149 6.99 -4.31 13.00
N ALA A 150 8.25 -3.85 12.93
CA ALA A 150 9.31 -4.54 12.21
C ALA A 150 9.79 -5.81 12.93
N GLU A 151 9.83 -5.80 14.24
CA GLU A 151 10.29 -6.90 15.10
C GLU A 151 9.27 -8.04 15.27
N ALA A 152 8.04 -7.83 14.78
CA ALA A 152 6.92 -8.76 14.89
C ALA A 152 7.34 -10.21 14.54
N PRO A 153 6.92 -11.22 15.33
CA PRO A 153 7.49 -12.57 15.23
C PRO A 153 7.14 -13.31 13.93
N GLY A 154 6.16 -12.83 13.16
CA GLY A 154 5.82 -13.34 11.82
C GLY A 154 6.63 -12.74 10.66
N ASN A 155 7.48 -11.75 10.90
CA ASN A 155 8.28 -11.11 9.86
C ASN A 155 9.53 -11.93 9.50
N GLY A 156 9.87 -11.95 8.21
CA GLY A 156 11.11 -12.55 7.73
C GLY A 156 12.31 -11.66 8.08
N ARG A 157 13.04 -12.00 9.16
CA ARG A 157 14.16 -11.20 9.70
C ARG A 157 15.46 -12.00 9.91
N HIS A 158 15.79 -12.84 8.94
CA HIS A 158 16.93 -13.77 9.01
C HIS A 158 18.28 -13.03 9.06
N GLY A 159 19.09 -13.31 10.09
CA GLY A 159 20.39 -12.66 10.30
C GLY A 159 20.30 -11.17 10.68
N MET A 160 19.15 -10.72 11.17
CA MET A 160 18.90 -9.36 11.67
C MET A 160 18.75 -9.36 13.19
N THR A 161 18.88 -8.19 13.81
CA THR A 161 18.89 -8.04 15.27
C THR A 161 17.71 -7.17 15.70
N VAL A 162 16.84 -7.68 16.57
CA VAL A 162 15.89 -6.82 17.29
C VAL A 162 16.64 -6.17 18.44
N ARG A 163 16.54 -4.84 18.58
CA ARG A 163 17.07 -4.10 19.73
C ARG A 163 15.97 -3.27 20.40
N GLU A 164 16.13 -3.05 21.71
CA GLU A 164 15.28 -2.14 22.47
C GLU A 164 15.61 -0.69 22.12
N VAL A 165 14.58 0.13 21.92
CA VAL A 165 14.63 1.54 21.53
C VAL A 165 13.44 2.28 22.16
N SER A 166 13.66 3.04 23.23
CA SER A 166 12.58 3.70 23.97
C SER A 166 11.76 4.72 23.16
N GLY A 167 12.31 5.24 22.06
CA GLY A 167 11.64 6.16 21.14
C GLY A 167 10.89 5.50 19.97
N ALA A 168 10.96 4.17 19.82
CA ALA A 168 10.31 3.42 18.73
C ALA A 168 8.95 2.83 19.14
N SER A 169 8.15 2.42 18.16
CA SER A 169 6.95 1.63 18.41
C SER A 169 7.33 0.27 19.00
N GLY A 170 6.43 -0.31 19.80
CA GLY A 170 6.74 -1.50 20.61
C GLY A 170 7.91 -1.35 21.60
N GLY A 171 8.55 -0.17 21.67
CA GLY A 171 9.84 0.03 22.31
C GLY A 171 11.02 -0.62 21.58
N ARG A 172 10.92 -0.95 20.29
CA ARG A 172 11.86 -1.82 19.56
C ARG A 172 12.12 -1.41 18.12
N ALA A 173 13.24 -1.89 17.56
CA ALA A 173 13.54 -1.77 16.13
C ALA A 173 14.36 -2.96 15.62
N VAL A 174 14.26 -3.25 14.31
CA VAL A 174 15.11 -4.23 13.62
C VAL A 174 16.32 -3.53 13.03
N ALA A 175 17.49 -3.86 13.57
CA ALA A 175 18.80 -3.47 13.08
C ALA A 175 19.41 -4.54 12.15
N ASN A 176 20.52 -4.19 11.49
CA ASN A 176 21.26 -5.04 10.55
C ASN A 176 20.49 -5.42 9.26
N VAL A 177 19.52 -4.58 8.86
CA VAL A 177 18.77 -4.67 7.60
C VAL A 177 19.65 -4.30 6.39
N GLY A 178 19.49 -4.99 5.26
CA GLY A 178 20.36 -4.85 4.10
C GLY A 178 21.58 -5.77 4.17
N ASN A 179 22.66 -5.40 3.47
CA ASN A 179 23.89 -6.20 3.34
C ASN A 179 23.60 -7.64 2.86
N GLY A 180 22.81 -7.74 1.78
CA GLY A 180 22.35 -9.02 1.22
C GLY A 180 21.18 -9.66 1.99
N ARG A 181 20.67 -9.05 3.06
CA ARG A 181 19.44 -9.46 3.76
C ARG A 181 18.27 -8.55 3.42
N VAL A 182 17.07 -9.11 3.52
CA VAL A 182 15.78 -8.44 3.29
C VAL A 182 14.91 -8.65 4.53
N LEU A 183 14.26 -7.60 5.01
CA LEU A 183 13.21 -7.64 6.03
C LEU A 183 11.88 -7.76 5.30
N SER A 184 11.13 -8.81 5.58
CA SER A 184 9.81 -9.05 4.97
C SER A 184 8.70 -8.86 6.01
N PHE A 185 7.99 -7.73 5.95
CA PHE A 185 6.75 -7.48 6.69
C PHE A 185 5.65 -8.36 6.11
N THR A 186 5.14 -9.33 6.87
CA THR A 186 4.17 -10.31 6.36
C THR A 186 2.74 -10.01 6.81
N GLY A 187 1.75 -10.47 6.03
CA GLY A 187 0.34 -10.32 6.40
C GLY A 187 -0.22 -8.90 6.27
N VAL A 188 0.38 -8.07 5.41
CA VAL A 188 -0.06 -6.69 5.16
C VAL A 188 -1.38 -6.71 4.37
N GLU A 189 -2.50 -6.40 5.02
CA GLU A 189 -3.84 -6.55 4.45
C GLU A 189 -4.37 -5.28 3.78
N VAL A 190 -4.98 -5.46 2.60
CA VAL A 190 -5.80 -4.45 1.92
C VAL A 190 -7.07 -5.11 1.38
N GLY A 191 -8.24 -4.52 1.60
CA GLY A 191 -9.52 -5.16 1.25
C GLY A 191 -9.75 -5.40 -0.25
N ARG A 192 -9.03 -4.69 -1.13
CA ARG A 192 -9.06 -4.84 -2.60
C ARG A 192 -7.72 -4.37 -3.20
N PRO A 193 -7.35 -4.79 -4.42
CA PRO A 193 -6.15 -4.28 -5.08
C PRO A 193 -6.20 -2.75 -5.20
N ALA A 194 -5.15 -2.06 -4.76
CA ALA A 194 -5.12 -0.61 -4.67
C ALA A 194 -3.67 -0.07 -4.68
N GLU A 195 -3.52 1.22 -4.96
CA GLU A 195 -2.34 1.96 -4.50
C GLU A 195 -2.55 2.39 -3.05
N VAL A 196 -1.49 2.31 -2.26
CA VAL A 196 -1.47 2.68 -0.84
C VAL A 196 -0.27 3.57 -0.56
N THR A 197 -0.43 4.47 0.40
CA THR A 197 0.68 5.21 0.98
C THR A 197 1.29 4.35 2.09
N VAL A 198 2.58 4.01 1.95
CA VAL A 198 3.35 3.28 2.96
C VAL A 198 4.30 4.26 3.63
N THR A 199 4.12 4.46 4.93
CA THR A 199 5.00 5.26 5.77
C THR A 199 5.92 4.32 6.53
N ILE A 200 7.22 4.35 6.25
CA ILE A 200 8.23 3.58 6.97
C ILE A 200 8.78 4.45 8.10
N ALA A 201 8.70 3.97 9.34
CA ALA A 201 9.35 4.57 10.49
C ALA A 201 10.72 3.91 10.72
N TYR A 202 11.75 4.72 10.99
CA TYR A 202 13.14 4.27 11.00
C TYR A 202 14.05 5.14 11.87
N LEU A 203 15.25 4.62 12.16
CA LEU A 203 16.32 5.33 12.86
C LEU A 203 17.62 5.25 12.05
N ALA A 204 18.33 6.38 11.92
CA ALA A 204 19.60 6.48 11.20
C ALA A 204 20.41 7.72 11.61
N THR A 205 21.72 7.55 11.81
CA THR A 205 22.68 8.67 11.98
C THR A 205 23.10 9.35 10.69
N ASP A 206 22.86 8.71 9.55
CA ASP A 206 23.45 9.03 8.25
C ASP A 206 22.43 8.80 7.12
N THR A 207 22.62 9.46 5.97
CA THR A 207 21.72 9.29 4.82
C THR A 207 21.89 7.90 4.21
N ARG A 208 20.84 7.07 4.30
CA ARG A 208 20.84 5.70 3.78
C ARG A 208 19.88 5.54 2.61
N ARG A 209 20.04 4.45 1.87
CA ARG A 209 19.14 4.04 0.79
C ARG A 209 18.78 2.56 0.94
N CYS A 210 17.56 2.21 0.60
CA CYS A 210 17.08 0.83 0.54
C CYS A 210 16.22 0.63 -0.70
N TYR A 211 16.18 -0.61 -1.18
CA TYR A 211 15.16 -1.05 -2.11
C TYR A 211 13.94 -1.51 -1.31
N VAL A 212 12.75 -1.08 -1.74
CA VAL A 212 11.46 -1.44 -1.13
C VAL A 212 10.52 -1.95 -2.21
N ARG A 213 9.81 -3.05 -1.96
CA ARG A 213 8.77 -3.58 -2.87
C ARG A 213 7.59 -4.20 -2.15
N ALA A 214 6.53 -4.47 -2.91
CA ALA A 214 5.43 -5.33 -2.50
C ALA A 214 5.52 -6.69 -3.22
N GLY A 215 5.66 -7.79 -2.46
CA GLY A 215 5.71 -9.16 -2.99
C GLY A 215 6.72 -9.32 -4.14
N HIS A 216 6.23 -9.71 -5.33
CA HIS A 216 7.03 -9.87 -6.55
C HIS A 216 7.05 -8.62 -7.46
N GLY A 217 6.64 -7.46 -6.94
CA GLY A 217 6.65 -6.18 -7.67
C GLY A 217 8.04 -5.56 -7.86
N GLU A 218 8.04 -4.36 -8.43
CA GLU A 218 9.23 -3.54 -8.68
C GLU A 218 9.94 -3.13 -7.38
N TRP A 219 11.27 -3.05 -7.42
CA TRP A 219 12.11 -2.54 -6.34
C TRP A 219 12.30 -1.02 -6.45
N HIS A 220 11.60 -0.24 -5.64
CA HIS A 220 11.77 1.21 -5.58
C HIS A 220 12.95 1.60 -4.68
N LEU A 221 13.86 2.44 -5.16
CA LEU A 221 15.01 2.93 -4.39
C LEU A 221 14.62 4.13 -3.52
N VAL A 222 14.34 3.88 -2.24
CA VAL A 222 13.96 4.89 -1.24
C VAL A 222 15.20 5.48 -0.59
N THR A 223 15.22 6.81 -0.40
CA THR A 223 16.26 7.53 0.34
C THR A 223 15.75 7.96 1.71
N PHE A 224 16.54 7.67 2.74
CA PHE A 224 16.26 7.91 4.14
C PHE A 224 17.25 8.97 4.64
N ALA A 225 16.74 10.09 5.15
CA ALA A 225 17.58 11.14 5.73
C ALA A 225 18.09 10.73 7.13
N PRO A 226 19.09 11.41 7.71
CA PRO A 226 19.43 11.20 9.12
C PRO A 226 18.22 11.50 10.01
N SER A 227 17.82 10.55 10.86
CA SER A 227 16.73 10.75 11.83
C SER A 227 17.15 11.62 13.02
N GLY A 228 18.45 11.82 13.21
CA GLY A 228 19.05 12.60 14.29
C GLY A 228 19.68 11.76 15.42
N GLY A 229 19.54 10.42 15.37
CA GLY A 229 20.12 9.52 16.37
C GLY A 229 19.74 8.06 16.15
N TRP A 230 20.22 7.17 17.02
CA TRP A 230 19.81 5.75 17.07
C TRP A 230 18.64 5.48 18.03
N ASP A 231 18.09 6.55 18.58
CA ASP A 231 17.03 6.67 19.58
C ASP A 231 15.86 7.54 19.08
N ARG A 232 16.12 8.47 18.15
CA ARG A 232 15.12 9.32 17.49
C ARG A 232 14.58 8.68 16.21
N VAL A 233 13.27 8.44 16.17
CA VAL A 233 12.55 7.97 14.97
C VAL A 233 12.31 9.11 13.97
N ALA A 234 12.45 8.80 12.69
CA ALA A 234 11.96 9.61 11.56
C ALA A 234 11.11 8.73 10.63
N THR A 235 10.41 9.37 9.68
CA THR A 235 9.52 8.69 8.72
C THR A 235 9.86 9.03 7.28
N VAL A 236 9.67 8.08 6.37
CA VAL A 236 9.69 8.30 4.92
C VAL A 236 8.47 7.64 4.29
N THR A 237 7.88 8.31 3.31
CA THR A 237 6.68 7.83 2.61
C THR A 237 7.03 7.38 1.19
N LEU A 238 6.49 6.24 0.77
CA LEU A 238 6.45 5.82 -0.62
C LEU A 238 5.03 5.37 -0.99
N THR A 239 4.76 5.27 -2.30
CA THR A 239 3.52 4.70 -2.82
C THR A 239 3.81 3.29 -3.30
N LEU A 240 3.04 2.30 -2.86
CA LEU A 240 3.13 0.91 -3.35
C LEU A 240 1.76 0.47 -3.88
N ARG A 241 1.77 -0.43 -4.88
CA ARG A 241 0.56 -1.10 -5.34
C ARG A 241 0.46 -2.48 -4.66
N LEU A 242 -0.61 -2.69 -3.90
CA LEU A 242 -0.89 -3.93 -3.19
C LEU A 242 -2.04 -4.70 -3.86
N GLY A 243 -2.03 -6.03 -3.70
CA GLY A 243 -3.15 -6.90 -4.03
C GLY A 243 -4.22 -6.89 -2.94
N GLY A 244 -5.40 -7.42 -3.25
CA GLY A 244 -6.45 -7.67 -2.26
C GLY A 244 -6.10 -8.87 -1.37
N GLY A 245 -6.43 -8.78 -0.08
CA GLY A 245 -6.04 -9.77 0.92
C GLY A 245 -4.66 -9.48 1.52
N LYS A 246 -3.95 -10.54 1.95
CA LYS A 246 -2.63 -10.46 2.58
C LYS A 246 -1.52 -10.26 1.54
N ASN A 247 -0.64 -9.30 1.79
CA ASN A 247 0.56 -8.99 1.03
C ASN A 247 1.81 -9.18 1.91
N THR A 248 2.98 -9.11 1.26
CA THR A 248 4.28 -8.93 1.92
C THR A 248 4.90 -7.63 1.43
N ILE A 249 5.46 -6.82 2.33
CA ILE A 249 6.30 -5.67 1.96
C ILE A 249 7.74 -5.99 2.35
N GLU A 250 8.67 -5.77 1.43
CA GLU A 250 10.07 -6.17 1.58
C GLU A 250 10.98 -4.94 1.54
N VAL A 251 11.93 -4.86 2.48
CA VAL A 251 12.95 -3.79 2.56
C VAL A 251 14.34 -4.41 2.64
N GLY A 252 15.25 -4.02 1.77
CA GLY A 252 16.61 -4.57 1.76
C GLY A 252 17.61 -3.77 0.94
N ASN A 253 18.85 -4.27 0.86
CA ASN A 253 19.90 -3.69 0.04
C ASN A 253 20.99 -4.74 -0.28
N THR A 254 21.77 -4.44 -1.32
CA THR A 254 22.93 -5.20 -1.81
C THR A 254 23.99 -5.48 -0.73
N PRO A 255 24.84 -6.52 -0.90
CA PRO A 255 25.99 -6.76 -0.05
C PRO A 255 26.88 -5.53 0.12
N GLY A 256 27.35 -5.28 1.34
CA GLY A 256 28.14 -4.10 1.68
C GLY A 256 27.37 -2.77 1.69
N ARG A 257 26.03 -2.79 1.66
CA ARG A 257 25.18 -1.58 1.82
C ARG A 257 24.09 -1.85 2.86
N TRP A 258 23.97 -0.97 3.85
CA TRP A 258 23.04 -1.14 4.97
C TRP A 258 21.84 -0.19 4.86
N CYS A 259 20.71 -0.65 5.37
CA CYS A 259 19.52 0.18 5.60
C CYS A 259 19.62 0.94 6.93
N PRO A 260 18.70 1.87 7.22
CA PRO A 260 18.37 2.27 8.58
C PRO A 260 17.97 1.07 9.45
N ASP A 261 17.92 1.30 10.76
CA ASP A 261 17.15 0.41 11.63
C ASP A 261 15.66 0.73 11.43
N LEU A 262 14.82 -0.30 11.35
CA LEU A 262 13.40 -0.16 11.01
C LEU A 262 12.54 -0.37 12.25
N ASP A 263 11.66 0.58 12.53
CA ASP A 263 10.70 0.59 13.63
C ASP A 263 9.41 -0.11 13.19
N ARG A 264 8.73 0.44 12.18
CA ARG A 264 7.48 -0.12 11.65
C ARG A 264 7.18 0.36 10.22
N ILE A 265 6.14 -0.20 9.63
CA ILE A 265 5.41 0.45 8.54
C ILE A 265 3.97 0.78 8.95
N THR A 266 3.44 1.89 8.44
CA THR A 266 2.01 2.22 8.48
C THR A 266 1.49 2.29 7.05
N VAL A 267 0.44 1.53 6.76
CA VAL A 267 -0.18 1.46 5.43
C VAL A 267 -1.53 2.17 5.48
N ALA A 268 -1.74 3.13 4.59
CA ALA A 268 -3.00 3.87 4.45
C ALA A 268 -3.50 3.80 3.00
N PRO A 269 -4.82 3.75 2.75
CA PRO A 269 -5.39 3.99 1.43
C PRO A 269 -4.91 5.34 0.85
N ARG A 270 -4.81 5.39 -0.48
CA ARG A 270 -4.54 6.61 -1.25
C ARG A 270 -5.83 7.19 -1.83
#